data_AF-A0A239JH24-F1
#
_entry.id   AF-A0A239JH24-F1
#
_cell.length_a   1.000
_cell.length_b   1.000
_cell.length_c   1.000
_cell.angle_alpha   90.00
_cell.angle_beta   90.00
_cell.angle_gamma   90.00
#
_symmetry.space_group_name_H-M   'P 1'
#
loop_
_entity.id
_entity.type
_entity.pdbx_description
1 polymer ?
#
loop_
_entity_poly.entity_id
_entity_poly.type
_entity_poly.pdbx_seq_one_letter_code
_entity_poly.pdbx_strand_id
1 'polypeptide(L)' 'MLVVETIAKIRRAYFQDKKPIKQICRELRISRNTVRKVIRSGATEHTYERTVQPQPKIGPWKDELDEMLATNARKPKR' A
#
# COMPACT_ATOMS: atom_id res chain seq x y z
N MET A 1 -6.59 4.58 -0.03
CA MET A 1 -6.46 3.42 0.87
C MET A 1 -7.87 2.89 1.14
N LEU A 2 -8.12 1.58 1.08
CA LEU A 2 -9.40 1.07 1.60
C LEU A 2 -9.32 1.11 3.12
N VAL A 3 -10.28 1.77 3.76
CA VAL A 3 -10.41 1.73 5.22
C VAL A 3 -10.84 0.31 5.63
N VAL A 4 -10.43 -0.12 6.82
CA VAL A 4 -10.78 -1.43 7.42
C VAL A 4 -12.29 -1.71 7.35
N GLU A 5 -13.13 -0.67 7.53
CA GLU A 5 -14.58 -0.76 7.41
C GLU A 5 -15.05 -1.29 6.03
N THR A 6 -14.45 -0.80 4.95
CA THR A 6 -14.83 -1.19 3.59
C THR A 6 -14.48 -2.65 3.31
N ILE A 7 -13.33 -3.10 3.81
CA ILE A 7 -12.89 -4.50 3.71
C ILE A 7 -13.87 -5.40 4.48
N ALA A 8 -14.27 -5.00 5.70
CA ALA A 8 -15.25 -5.73 6.51
C ALA A 8 -16.62 -5.84 5.81
N LYS A 9 -17.11 -4.74 5.21
CA LYS A 9 -18.38 -4.74 4.43
C LYS A 9 -18.33 -5.71 3.25
N ILE A 10 -17.24 -5.71 2.47
CA ILE A 10 -17.06 -6.66 1.35
C ILE A 10 -17.08 -8.10 1.85
N ARG A 11 -16.34 -8.40 2.93
CA ARG A 11 -16.24 -9.75 3.48
C ARG A 11 -17.58 -10.25 4.00
N ARG A 12 -18.31 -9.44 4.76
CA ARG A 12 -19.65 -9.79 5.26
C ARG A 12 -20.59 -10.09 4.09
N ALA A 13 -20.64 -9.21 3.10
CA ALA A 13 -21.50 -9.37 1.94
C ALA A 13 -21.22 -10.66 1.15
N TYR A 14 -19.95 -11.08 1.04
CA TYR A 14 -19.57 -12.29 0.30
C TYR A 14 -19.68 -13.57 1.13
N PHE A 15 -19.08 -13.60 2.32
CA PHE A 15 -18.98 -14.82 3.12
C PHE A 15 -20.24 -15.11 3.93
N GLN A 16 -20.88 -14.08 4.49
CA GLN A 16 -22.07 -14.21 5.33
C GLN A 16 -23.35 -14.13 4.49
N ASP A 17 -23.49 -13.06 3.71
CA ASP A 17 -24.73 -12.79 2.96
C ASP A 17 -24.77 -13.52 1.60
N LYS A 18 -23.69 -14.23 1.23
CA LYS A 18 -23.53 -14.99 -0.02
C LYS A 18 -23.87 -14.20 -1.29
N LYS A 19 -23.70 -12.87 -1.28
CA LYS A 19 -24.01 -12.02 -2.44
C LYS A 19 -23.02 -12.26 -3.58
N PRO A 20 -23.48 -12.27 -4.85
CA PRO A 20 -22.58 -12.37 -5.99
C PRO A 20 -21.70 -11.13 -6.10
N ILE A 21 -20.45 -11.30 -6.56
CA ILE A 21 -19.46 -10.22 -6.68
C ILE A 21 -20.02 -9.02 -7.47
N LYS A 22 -20.83 -9.25 -8.52
CA LYS A 22 -21.44 -8.19 -9.33
C LYS A 22 -22.37 -7.29 -8.51
N GLN A 23 -23.11 -7.86 -7.56
CA GLN A 23 -24.00 -7.12 -6.67
C GLN A 23 -23.19 -6.29 -5.66
N ILE A 24 -22.18 -6.89 -5.03
CA ILE A 24 -21.29 -6.18 -4.09
C ILE A 24 -20.61 -4.97 -4.77
N CYS A 25 -20.15 -5.12 -6.02
CA CYS A 25 -19.56 -4.01 -6.78
C CYS A 25 -20.54 -2.85 -6.98
N ARG A 26 -21.82 -3.13 -7.24
CA ARG A 26 -22.86 -2.12 -7.46
C ARG A 26 -23.27 -1.43 -6.16
N GLU A 27 -23.48 -2.21 -5.10
CA GLU A 27 -23.92 -1.70 -3.79
C GLU A 27 -22.83 -0.84 -3.14
N LEU A 28 -21.58 -1.32 -3.12
CA LEU A 28 -20.48 -0.61 -2.47
C LEU A 28 -19.75 0.39 -3.39
N ARG A 29 -20.07 0.41 -4.68
CA ARG A 29 -19.37 1.21 -5.72
C ARG A 29 -17.86 0.97 -5.75
N ILE A 30 -17.47 -0.30 -5.62
CA ILE A 30 -16.07 -0.73 -5.60
C ILE A 30 -15.75 -1.53 -6.86
N SER A 31 -14.52 -1.37 -7.37
CA SER A 31 -14.07 -2.12 -8.53
C SER A 31 -14.12 -3.63 -8.28
N ARG A 32 -14.46 -4.40 -9.32
CA ARG A 32 -14.50 -5.86 -9.25
C ARG A 32 -13.15 -6.46 -8.86
N ASN A 33 -12.05 -5.86 -9.30
CA ASN A 33 -10.70 -6.31 -8.98
C ASN A 33 -10.40 -6.16 -7.49
N THR A 34 -10.80 -5.03 -6.89
CA THR A 34 -10.65 -4.79 -5.46
C THR A 34 -11.48 -5.77 -4.64
N VAL A 35 -12.75 -6.00 -5.01
CA VAL A 35 -13.60 -7.00 -4.33
C VAL A 35 -12.98 -8.40 -4.41
N ARG A 36 -12.50 -8.81 -5.58
CA ARG A 36 -11.80 -10.11 -5.74
C ARG A 36 -10.52 -10.18 -4.92
N LYS A 37 -9.74 -9.10 -4.85
CA LYS A 37 -8.51 -9.03 -4.04
C LYS A 37 -8.81 -9.24 -2.56
N VAL A 38 -9.82 -8.55 -2.03
CA VAL A 38 -10.25 -8.70 -0.62
C VAL A 38 -10.70 -10.14 -0.33
N ILE A 39 -11.57 -10.69 -1.19
CA ILE A 39 -12.10 -12.05 -1.00
C ILE A 39 -10.98 -13.10 -1.05
N ARG A 40 -10.05 -12.99 -2.01
CA ARG A 40 -8.97 -13.98 -2.20
C ARG A 40 -7.90 -13.89 -1.13
N SER A 41 -7.48 -12.68 -0.76
CA SER A 41 -6.38 -12.48 0.18
C SER A 41 -6.76 -12.79 1.62
N GLY A 42 -8.05 -12.72 1.97
CA GLY A 42 -8.48 -12.91 3.34
C GLY A 42 -7.96 -11.82 4.30
N ALA A 43 -7.38 -10.73 3.78
CA ALA A 43 -6.85 -9.66 4.60
C ALA A 43 -7.97 -8.82 5.24
N THR A 44 -7.75 -8.36 6.46
CA THR A 44 -8.61 -7.44 7.22
C THR A 44 -8.19 -5.99 7.02
N GLU A 45 -6.93 -5.77 6.64
CA GLU A 45 -6.38 -4.48 6.31
C GLU A 45 -5.46 -4.60 5.08
N HIS A 46 -5.39 -3.53 4.29
CA HIS A 46 -4.43 -3.41 3.20
C HIS A 46 -3.49 -2.25 3.51
N THR A 47 -2.40 -2.56 4.21
CA THR A 47 -1.31 -1.61 4.43
C THR A 47 -0.48 -1.50 3.17
N TYR A 48 -0.12 -0.28 2.81
CA TYR A 48 0.83 -0.03 1.74
C TYR A 48 2.24 -0.20 2.28
N GLU A 49 2.74 -1.42 2.31
CA GLU A 49 4.13 -1.72 2.63
C GLU A 49 4.94 -1.82 1.34
N ARG A 50 5.89 -0.90 1.18
CA ARG A 50 6.95 -1.05 0.16
C ARG A 50 8.20 -1.57 0.86
N THR A 51 8.60 -2.80 0.52
CA THR A 51 9.86 -3.38 0.99
C THR A 51 11.08 -2.62 0.46
N VAL A 52 11.00 -2.12 -0.77
CA VAL A 52 12.02 -1.28 -1.40
C VAL A 52 11.36 -0.09 -2.06
N GLN A 53 11.78 1.11 -1.69
CA GLN A 53 11.35 2.34 -2.35
C GLN A 53 12.27 2.60 -3.55
N PRO A 54 11.75 2.62 -4.80
CA PRO A 54 12.55 3.05 -5.94
C PRO A 54 12.94 4.52 -5.75
N GLN A 55 14.24 4.80 -5.82
CA GLN A 55 14.81 6.15 -5.70
C GLN A 55 15.43 6.56 -7.04
N PRO A 56 14.65 6.72 -8.12
CA PRO A 56 15.20 6.94 -9.46
C PRO A 56 15.98 8.26 -9.60
N LYS A 57 15.67 9.24 -8.76
CA LYS A 57 16.32 10.57 -8.79
C LYS A 57 17.58 10.63 -7.91
N ILE A 58 17.45 10.28 -6.63
CA ILE A 58 18.54 10.39 -5.63
C ILE A 58 19.36 9.10 -5.53
N GLY A 59 18.77 7.95 -5.83
CA GLY A 59 19.42 6.65 -5.70
C GLY A 59 20.77 6.56 -6.39
N PRO A 60 20.92 7.01 -7.66
CA PRO A 60 22.21 6.98 -8.35
C PRO A 60 23.32 7.81 -7.68
N TRP A 61 22.96 8.84 -6.90
CA TRP A 61 23.89 9.80 -6.31
C TRP A 61 24.10 9.55 -4.81
N LYS A 62 23.49 8.49 -4.26
CA LYS A 62 23.44 8.28 -2.82
C LYS A 62 24.84 8.12 -2.23
N ASP A 63 25.68 7.30 -2.85
CA ASP A 63 27.02 7.01 -2.36
C ASP A 63 27.92 8.26 -2.38
N GLU A 64 27.81 9.08 -3.44
CA GLU A 64 28.54 10.35 -3.56
C GLU A 64 28.09 11.36 -2.50
N LEU A 65 26.77 11.47 -2.26
CA LEU A 65 26.24 12.33 -1.21
C LEU A 65 26.68 11.89 0.18
N ASP A 66 26.72 10.58 0.44
CA ASP A 66 27.18 10.02 1.71
C ASP A 66 28.68 10.32 1.94
N GLU A 67 29.51 10.26 0.89
CA GLU A 67 30.93 10.65 0.96
C GLU A 67 31.11 12.15 1.20
N MET A 68 30.35 12.99 0.51
CA MET A 68 30.36 14.44 0.72
C MET A 68 29.95 14.79 2.15
N LEU A 69 28.93 14.13 2.69
CA LEU A 69 28.48 14.31 4.09
C LEU A 69 29.55 13.86 5.08
N ALA A 70 30.18 12.70 4.87
CA ALA A 70 31.25 12.20 5.71
C ALA A 70 32.47 13.13 5.73
N THR A 71 32.83 13.69 4.56
CA THR A 71 33.90 14.68 4.43
C THR A 71 33.54 15.97 5.15
N ASN A 72 32.30 16.45 5.00
CA ASN A 72 31.85 17.67 5.65
C ASN A 72 31.81 17.52 7.18
N ALA A 73 31.40 16.35 7.69
CA ALA A 73 31.36 16.07 9.13
C ALA A 73 32.74 16.17 9.82
N ARG A 74 33.84 15.99 9.06
CA ARG A 74 35.22 16.12 9.57
C ARG A 74 35.73 17.56 9.58
N LYS A 75 35.01 18.49 8.93
CA LYS A 75 35.41 19.91 8.92
C LYS A 75 35.05 20.55 10.28
N PRO A 76 35.84 21.53 10.74
CA PRO A 76 35.51 22.27 11.96
C PRO A 76 34.17 22.97 11.78
N LYS A 77 33.31 22.91 12.81
CA LYS A 77 32.10 23.73 12.86
C LYS A 77 32.52 25.20 12.83
N ARG A 78 32.12 25.89 11.77
CA ARG A 78 32.06 27.35 11.76
C ARG A 78 30.67 27.80 12.16
#